data_AF-A0A953UDF2-F1
#
_entry.id   AF-A0A953UDF2-F1
#
_cell.length_a   1.000
_cell.length_b   1.000
_cell.length_c   1.000
_cell.angle_alpha   90.00
_cell.angle_beta   90.00
_cell.angle_gamma   90.00
#
_symmetry.space_group_name_H-M   'P 1'
#
loop_
_entity.id
_entity.type
_entity.pdbx_description
1 polymer ?
#
loop_
_entity_poly.entity_id
_entity_poly.type
_entity_poly.pdbx_seq_one_letter_code
_entity_poly.pdbx_strand_id
1 'polypeptide(L)'
;MAHLYCGTSGFAYAGWKPDFYPEKLPARKFLNYYAQRLNAVEINYTFRRLPAASTLENWVNETRPGFVFPLKAHMRITHIQRLKPSEFTDVFFRAIDPLRTARRLGPVLFQLPPAMKCDEALLGDFLATLPREIRYAFEFRHTSWLEDPVYRLLERHGVALCLAESEKLVIPEVVTADFVYSRLRMPEYSAEDRKEIAGRVEQLLGAGRDVYVFFKHEETPAGALYAEELLTRFPEQAKAGA
;
A
#
# COMPACT_ATOMS: atom_id res chain seq x y z
N MET A 1 -19.84 -2.38 -3.57
CA MET A 1 -19.25 -1.44 -4.56
C MET A 1 -17.74 -1.48 -4.35
N ALA A 2 -16.96 -1.41 -5.41
CA ALA A 2 -15.50 -1.34 -5.31
C ALA A 2 -15.05 0.04 -4.80
N HIS A 3 -13.91 0.08 -4.13
CA HIS A 3 -13.35 1.28 -3.52
C HIS A 3 -11.97 1.65 -4.05
N LEU A 4 -11.74 2.96 -4.25
CA LEU A 4 -10.43 3.51 -4.55
C LEU A 4 -9.78 4.04 -3.26
N TYR A 5 -8.61 3.53 -2.93
CA TYR A 5 -7.74 4.01 -1.87
C TYR A 5 -6.46 4.57 -2.48
N CYS A 6 -6.26 5.87 -2.39
CA CYS A 6 -5.16 6.54 -3.05
C CYS A 6 -4.42 7.47 -2.09
N GLY A 7 -3.11 7.49 -2.27
CA GLY A 7 -2.23 8.41 -1.58
C GLY A 7 -0.77 8.20 -1.97
N THR A 8 0.10 8.35 -0.99
CA THR A 8 1.55 8.33 -1.15
C THR A 8 2.19 7.31 -0.22
N SER A 9 3.45 6.99 -0.49
CA SER A 9 4.28 6.14 0.35
C SER A 9 4.87 6.93 1.52
N GLY A 10 4.02 7.33 2.46
CA GLY A 10 4.33 8.21 3.58
C GLY A 10 3.69 9.59 3.42
N PHE A 11 3.63 10.36 4.51
CA PHE A 11 2.97 11.68 4.54
C PHE A 11 3.84 12.77 5.18
N ALA A 12 4.83 12.44 6.02
CA ALA A 12 5.47 13.39 6.92
C ALA A 12 6.66 14.16 6.30
N TYR A 13 6.43 14.93 5.23
CA TYR A 13 7.47 15.63 4.49
C TYR A 13 7.32 17.15 4.57
N ALA A 14 8.29 17.83 5.19
CA ALA A 14 8.27 19.30 5.32
C ALA A 14 8.47 20.03 3.98
N GLY A 15 9.18 19.40 3.03
CA GLY A 15 9.40 19.93 1.67
C GLY A 15 8.13 20.06 0.82
N TRP A 16 7.02 19.49 1.27
CA TRP A 16 5.71 19.62 0.62
C TRP A 16 5.00 20.94 0.94
N LYS A 17 5.62 21.82 1.72
CA LYS A 17 5.15 23.17 1.97
C LYS A 17 5.67 24.14 0.89
N PRO A 18 4.87 25.13 0.46
CA PRO A 18 3.48 25.38 0.85
C PRO A 18 2.44 24.62 -0.01
N ASP A 19 2.88 23.94 -1.06
CA ASP A 19 1.99 23.52 -2.15
C ASP A 19 0.96 22.45 -1.73
N PHE A 20 1.39 21.47 -0.93
CA PHE A 20 0.47 20.48 -0.36
C PHE A 20 0.14 20.76 1.11
N TYR A 21 1.12 21.14 1.92
CA TYR A 21 0.88 21.54 3.32
C TYR A 21 0.96 23.05 3.47
N PRO A 22 0.07 23.70 4.25
CA PRO A 22 0.18 25.12 4.54
C PRO A 22 1.54 25.46 5.14
N GLU A 23 2.10 26.59 4.74
CA GLU A 23 3.44 27.05 5.13
C GLU A 23 3.69 26.95 6.64
N LYS A 24 2.72 27.40 7.44
CA LYS A 24 2.79 27.46 8.91
C LYS A 24 2.24 26.21 9.62
N LEU A 25 1.86 25.16 8.89
CA LEU A 25 1.31 23.94 9.50
C LEU A 25 2.39 23.20 10.32
N PRO A 26 2.20 22.94 11.62
CA PRO A 26 3.18 22.18 12.40
C PRO A 26 3.21 20.71 11.98
N ALA A 27 4.39 20.08 12.01
CA ALA A 27 4.58 18.69 11.54
C ALA A 27 3.64 17.67 12.20
N ARG A 28 3.33 17.86 13.49
CA ARG A 28 2.35 17.03 14.23
C ARG A 28 0.93 17.08 13.68
N LYS A 29 0.61 18.00 12.76
CA LYS A 29 -0.69 18.12 12.10
C LYS A 29 -0.66 17.64 10.64
N PHE A 30 0.49 17.15 10.15
CA PHE A 30 0.60 16.69 8.77
C PHE A 30 -0.35 15.54 8.46
N LEU A 31 -0.46 14.53 9.33
CA LEU A 31 -1.38 13.41 9.10
C LEU A 31 -2.83 13.88 9.03
N ASN A 32 -3.25 14.69 9.99
CA ASN A 32 -4.61 15.23 10.03
C ASN A 32 -4.94 16.04 8.76
N TYR A 33 -4.02 16.90 8.32
CA TYR A 33 -4.20 17.68 7.09
C TYR A 33 -4.20 16.78 5.84
N TYR A 34 -3.27 15.83 5.77
CA TYR A 34 -3.17 14.85 4.68
C TYR A 34 -4.48 14.06 4.51
N ALA A 35 -5.05 13.60 5.63
CA ALA A 35 -6.27 12.79 5.63
C ALA A 35 -7.56 13.56 5.27
N GLN A 36 -7.50 14.90 5.19
CA GLN A 36 -8.60 15.70 4.64
C GLN A 36 -8.60 15.71 3.11
N ARG A 37 -7.44 15.45 2.49
CA ARG A 37 -7.23 15.53 1.03
C ARG A 37 -7.22 14.14 0.39
N LEU A 38 -6.61 13.18 1.08
CA LEU A 38 -6.42 11.80 0.61
C LEU A 38 -7.15 10.81 1.53
N ASN A 39 -7.30 9.55 1.11
CA ASN A 39 -8.04 8.54 1.87
C ASN A 39 -7.20 7.31 2.25
N ALA A 40 -5.93 7.26 1.86
CA ALA A 40 -5.01 6.23 2.31
C ALA A 40 -3.57 6.72 2.35
N VAL A 41 -2.72 6.06 3.14
CA VAL A 41 -1.27 6.27 3.09
C VAL A 41 -0.52 4.96 3.32
N GLU A 42 0.40 4.62 2.42
CA GLU A 42 1.29 3.45 2.60
C GLU A 42 2.37 3.80 3.64
N ILE A 43 2.35 3.10 4.77
CA ILE A 43 3.31 3.29 5.86
C ILE A 43 4.50 2.35 5.66
N ASN A 44 5.69 2.94 5.57
CA ASN A 44 6.93 2.20 5.38
C ASN A 44 7.79 2.07 6.65
N TYR A 45 7.59 2.88 7.69
CA TYR A 45 8.49 2.81 8.86
C TYR A 45 8.36 1.47 9.61
N THR A 46 7.20 0.81 9.51
CA THR A 46 6.93 -0.53 10.05
C THR A 46 7.90 -1.58 9.52
N PHE A 47 8.56 -1.30 8.40
CA PHE A 47 9.64 -2.11 7.85
C PHE A 47 10.81 -2.28 8.82
N ARG A 48 11.09 -1.30 9.68
CA ARG A 48 12.25 -1.32 10.59
C ARG A 48 11.88 -1.33 12.08
N ARG A 49 10.65 -0.95 12.42
CA ARG A 49 10.21 -0.82 13.81
C ARG A 49 8.78 -1.29 13.95
N LEU A 50 8.48 -2.00 15.03
CA LEU A 50 7.08 -2.27 15.38
C LEU A 50 6.41 -0.95 15.82
N PRO A 51 5.16 -0.70 15.39
CA PRO A 51 4.41 0.45 15.87
C PRO A 51 4.08 0.28 17.36
N ALA A 52 4.11 1.38 18.12
CA ALA A 52 3.52 1.40 19.45
C ALA A 52 1.99 1.51 19.34
N ALA A 53 1.25 0.89 20.26
CA ALA A 53 -0.21 0.96 20.29
C ALA A 53 -0.73 2.41 20.28
N SER A 54 -0.13 3.27 21.11
CA SER A 54 -0.46 4.71 21.17
C SER A 54 -0.24 5.44 19.85
N THR A 55 0.75 5.02 19.03
CA THR A 55 0.96 5.58 17.69
C THR A 55 -0.21 5.22 16.76
N LEU A 56 -0.66 3.96 16.80
CA LEU A 56 -1.78 3.51 15.98
C LEU A 56 -3.09 4.16 16.42
N GLU A 57 -3.33 4.28 17.72
CA GLU A 57 -4.48 5.01 18.28
C GLU A 57 -4.50 6.47 17.81
N ASN A 58 -3.36 7.16 17.88
CA ASN A 58 -3.25 8.53 17.40
C ASN A 58 -3.58 8.64 15.90
N TRP A 59 -3.14 7.70 15.07
CA TRP A 59 -3.49 7.70 13.65
C TRP A 59 -4.98 7.54 13.41
N VAL A 60 -5.62 6.61 14.11
CA VAL A 60 -7.08 6.40 14.04
C VAL A 60 -7.81 7.70 14.41
N ASN A 61 -7.36 8.39 15.46
CA ASN A 61 -7.97 9.63 15.96
C ASN A 61 -7.71 10.85 15.07
N GLU A 62 -6.56 10.92 14.40
CA GLU A 62 -6.19 12.06 13.56
C GLU A 62 -6.80 12.03 12.16
N THR A 63 -7.37 10.89 11.74
CA THR A 63 -7.84 10.68 10.36
C THR A 63 -9.32 10.33 10.31
N ARG A 64 -10.03 10.87 9.31
CA ARG A 64 -11.48 10.66 9.12
C ARG A 64 -11.85 9.17 9.00
N PRO A 65 -13.09 8.76 9.34
CA PRO A 65 -13.54 7.39 9.10
C PRO A 65 -13.26 6.94 7.66
N GLY A 66 -13.12 5.63 7.46
CA GLY A 66 -12.76 5.04 6.16
C GLY A 66 -11.33 5.31 5.65
N PHE A 67 -10.54 6.18 6.28
CA PHE A 67 -9.14 6.37 5.90
C PHE A 67 -8.31 5.13 6.28
N VAL A 68 -7.56 4.54 5.35
CA VAL A 68 -6.84 3.28 5.59
C VAL A 68 -5.32 3.43 5.55
N PHE A 69 -4.65 2.54 6.28
CA PHE A 69 -3.19 2.47 6.39
C PHE A 69 -2.69 1.11 5.90
N PRO A 70 -2.33 0.97 4.63
CA PRO A 70 -1.51 -0.15 4.19
C PRO A 70 -0.14 -0.08 4.86
N LEU A 71 0.34 -1.21 5.38
CA LEU A 71 1.59 -1.27 6.13
C LEU A 71 2.59 -2.14 5.41
N LYS A 72 3.84 -1.67 5.28
CA LYS A 72 4.94 -2.52 4.85
C LYS A 72 5.28 -3.52 5.97
N ALA A 73 5.33 -4.80 5.63
CA ALA A 73 5.73 -5.86 6.53
C ALA A 73 7.15 -5.61 7.07
N HIS A 74 7.39 -5.98 8.32
CA HIS A 74 8.68 -5.78 8.95
C HIS A 74 9.80 -6.55 8.23
N MET A 75 10.98 -5.94 8.06
CA MET A 75 12.10 -6.51 7.30
C MET A 75 12.62 -7.82 7.89
N ARG A 76 12.39 -8.04 9.19
CA ARG A 76 12.70 -9.33 9.82
C ARG A 76 11.96 -10.49 9.14
N ILE A 77 10.73 -10.28 8.68
CA ILE A 77 9.93 -11.30 7.99
C ILE A 77 10.45 -11.49 6.56
N THR A 78 10.62 -10.40 5.81
CA THR A 78 10.91 -10.47 4.36
C THR A 78 12.39 -10.58 3.99
N HIS A 79 13.29 -9.94 4.75
CA HIS A 79 14.71 -9.83 4.41
C HIS A 79 15.61 -10.72 5.29
N ILE A 80 15.29 -10.86 6.58
CA ILE A 80 16.10 -11.65 7.52
C ILE A 80 15.64 -13.11 7.51
N GLN A 81 14.38 -13.36 7.84
CA GLN A 81 13.78 -14.70 7.88
C GLN A 81 13.40 -15.20 6.49
N ARG A 82 13.21 -14.27 5.54
CA ARG A 82 12.90 -14.57 4.13
C ARG A 82 11.70 -15.52 4.04
N LEU A 83 10.61 -15.14 4.71
CA LEU A 83 9.34 -15.89 4.79
C LEU A 83 9.39 -17.22 5.56
N LYS A 84 10.54 -17.62 6.11
CA LYS A 84 10.60 -18.79 6.98
C LYS A 84 9.73 -18.58 8.23
N PRO A 85 9.00 -19.61 8.70
CA PRO A 85 8.18 -19.51 9.89
C PRO A 85 8.94 -18.94 11.09
N SER A 86 8.29 -18.03 11.80
CA SER A 86 8.83 -17.44 13.03
C SER A 86 7.74 -16.82 13.88
N GLU A 87 7.87 -16.95 15.20
CA GLU A 87 7.05 -16.24 16.20
C GLU A 87 7.03 -14.71 15.99
N PHE A 88 8.05 -14.16 15.33
CA PHE A 88 8.09 -12.72 15.05
C PHE A 88 6.98 -12.29 14.07
N THR A 89 6.54 -13.16 13.18
CA THR A 89 5.38 -12.90 12.30
C THR A 89 4.13 -12.66 13.15
N ASP A 90 3.90 -13.47 14.17
CA ASP A 90 2.77 -13.29 15.10
C ASP A 90 2.91 -12.03 15.94
N VAL A 91 4.13 -11.72 16.40
CA VAL A 91 4.43 -10.45 17.10
C VAL A 91 4.09 -9.24 16.22
N PHE A 92 4.45 -9.29 14.93
CA PHE A 92 4.12 -8.23 13.98
C PHE A 92 2.60 -8.07 13.82
N PHE A 93 1.87 -9.17 13.61
CA PHE A 93 0.41 -9.10 13.46
C PHE A 93 -0.30 -8.61 14.73
N ARG A 94 0.14 -9.04 15.91
CA ARG A 94 -0.35 -8.50 17.19
C ARG A 94 -0.09 -6.99 17.31
N ALA A 95 1.08 -6.53 16.87
CA ALA A 95 1.44 -5.11 16.96
C ALA A 95 0.58 -4.21 16.06
N ILE A 96 0.11 -4.72 14.92
CA ILE A 96 -0.73 -3.94 13.97
C ILE A 96 -2.24 -4.16 14.15
N ASP A 97 -2.64 -5.13 14.97
CA ASP A 97 -4.03 -5.48 15.23
C ASP A 97 -4.93 -4.31 15.65
N PRO A 98 -4.46 -3.28 16.40
CA PRO A 98 -5.29 -2.11 16.69
C PRO A 98 -5.88 -1.43 15.45
N LEU A 99 -5.14 -1.38 14.33
CA LEU A 99 -5.69 -0.83 13.08
C LEU A 99 -6.72 -1.76 12.45
N ARG A 100 -6.54 -3.08 12.55
CA ARG A 100 -7.52 -4.06 12.05
C ARG A 100 -8.83 -3.92 12.82
N THR A 101 -8.75 -3.91 14.14
CA THR A 101 -9.92 -3.78 15.03
C THR A 101 -10.64 -2.45 14.83
N ALA A 102 -9.90 -1.36 14.57
CA ALA A 102 -10.47 -0.05 14.22
C ALA A 102 -10.99 0.04 12.76
N ARG A 103 -10.89 -1.02 11.96
CA ARG A 103 -11.21 -1.05 10.52
C ARG A 103 -10.44 0.00 9.70
N ARG A 104 -9.18 0.25 10.08
CA ARG A 104 -8.25 1.20 9.45
C ARG A 104 -7.05 0.54 8.80
N LEU A 105 -6.89 -0.79 8.94
CA LEU A 105 -5.81 -1.54 8.30
C LEU A 105 -6.11 -1.73 6.81
N GLY A 106 -5.25 -1.22 5.94
CA GLY A 106 -5.22 -1.58 4.51
C GLY A 106 -4.35 -2.83 4.27
N PRO A 107 -4.07 -3.21 3.01
CA PRO A 107 -3.26 -4.37 2.71
C PRO A 107 -1.87 -4.31 3.38
N VAL A 108 -1.40 -5.44 3.90
CA VAL A 108 -0.02 -5.57 4.37
C VAL A 108 0.87 -5.94 3.18
N LEU A 109 1.86 -5.09 2.92
CA LEU A 109 2.78 -5.23 1.79
C LEU A 109 4.03 -6.05 2.18
N PHE A 110 4.19 -7.21 1.59
CA PHE A 110 5.41 -8.02 1.63
C PHE A 110 6.30 -7.73 0.42
N GLN A 111 7.24 -6.80 0.59
CA GLN A 111 8.29 -6.58 -0.40
C GLN A 111 9.47 -7.50 -0.14
N LEU A 112 9.79 -8.37 -1.09
CA LEU A 112 10.92 -9.30 -1.00
C LEU A 112 12.23 -8.67 -1.52
N PRO A 113 13.39 -9.03 -0.95
CA PRO A 113 14.66 -8.52 -1.43
C PRO A 113 14.98 -9.03 -2.85
N PRO A 114 15.70 -8.26 -3.68
CA PRO A 114 16.00 -8.62 -5.07
C PRO A 114 16.88 -9.88 -5.22
N ALA A 115 17.66 -10.23 -4.20
CA ALA A 115 18.48 -11.44 -4.21
C ALA A 115 17.69 -12.72 -3.87
N MET A 116 16.41 -12.61 -3.51
CA MET A 116 15.57 -13.77 -3.19
C MET A 116 14.93 -14.31 -4.46
N LYS A 117 15.40 -15.47 -4.91
CA LYS A 117 14.80 -16.24 -5.99
C LYS A 117 13.53 -16.94 -5.51
N CYS A 118 12.64 -17.20 -6.46
CA CYS A 118 11.41 -17.98 -6.25
C CYS A 118 11.66 -19.32 -5.56
N ASP A 119 10.81 -19.55 -4.57
CA ASP A 119 10.60 -20.81 -3.87
C ASP A 119 9.09 -20.88 -3.60
N GLU A 120 8.38 -21.56 -4.50
CA GLU A 120 6.91 -21.64 -4.48
C GLU A 120 6.41 -22.34 -3.21
N ALA A 121 7.10 -23.40 -2.77
CA ALA A 121 6.73 -24.15 -1.57
C ALA A 121 6.85 -23.25 -0.33
N LEU A 122 7.97 -22.53 -0.19
CA LEU A 122 8.16 -21.59 0.91
C LEU A 122 7.11 -20.47 0.91
N LEU A 123 6.75 -19.94 -0.26
CA LEU A 123 5.69 -18.94 -0.37
C LEU A 123 4.34 -19.54 0.05
N GLY A 124 4.00 -20.73 -0.43
CA GLY A 124 2.74 -21.40 -0.10
C GLY A 124 2.60 -21.69 1.38
N ASP A 125 3.66 -22.23 2.00
CA ASP A 125 3.73 -22.48 3.44
C ASP A 125 3.55 -21.17 4.22
N PHE A 126 4.24 -20.10 3.82
CA PHE A 126 4.11 -18.80 4.47
C PHE A 126 2.68 -18.25 4.35
N LEU A 127 2.10 -18.25 3.15
CA LEU A 127 0.74 -17.76 2.90
C LEU A 127 -0.32 -18.54 3.69
N ALA A 128 -0.12 -19.84 3.92
CA ALA A 128 -1.00 -20.67 4.74
C ALA A 128 -1.00 -20.27 6.23
N THR A 129 0.05 -19.59 6.71
CA THR A 129 0.15 -19.11 8.10
C THR A 129 -0.45 -17.73 8.34
N LEU A 130 -0.78 -16.99 7.28
CA LEU A 130 -1.24 -15.61 7.41
C LEU A 130 -2.69 -15.53 7.93
N PRO A 131 -3.01 -14.56 8.81
CA PRO A 131 -4.39 -14.27 9.22
C PRO A 131 -5.33 -14.03 8.03
N ARG A 132 -6.49 -14.70 8.02
CA ARG A 132 -7.40 -14.68 6.85
C ARG A 132 -8.20 -13.39 6.71
N GLU A 133 -8.34 -12.62 7.78
CA GLU A 133 -9.12 -11.38 7.83
C GLU A 133 -8.35 -10.14 7.36
N ILE A 134 -7.12 -10.32 6.87
CA ILE A 134 -6.24 -9.24 6.43
C ILE A 134 -5.93 -9.44 4.94
N ARG A 135 -5.91 -8.34 4.19
CA ARG A 135 -5.49 -8.34 2.78
C ARG A 135 -3.97 -8.23 2.68
N TYR A 136 -3.40 -8.88 1.67
CA TYR A 136 -1.95 -8.93 1.47
C TYR A 136 -1.55 -8.60 0.05
N ALA A 137 -0.44 -7.87 -0.11
CA ALA A 137 0.17 -7.62 -1.40
C ALA A 137 1.63 -8.11 -1.38
N PHE A 138 2.09 -8.78 -2.44
CA PHE A 138 3.47 -9.22 -2.58
C PHE A 138 4.18 -8.44 -3.69
N GLU A 139 5.26 -7.76 -3.32
CA GLU A 139 6.14 -7.07 -4.27
C GLU A 139 7.41 -7.90 -4.46
N PHE A 140 7.45 -8.61 -5.59
CA PHE A 140 8.61 -9.38 -6.00
C PHE A 140 9.63 -8.51 -6.73
N ARG A 141 10.91 -8.72 -6.44
CA ARG A 141 12.03 -7.95 -7.01
C ARG A 141 13.04 -8.82 -7.77
N HIS A 142 12.66 -10.05 -8.07
CA HIS A 142 13.43 -11.00 -8.85
C HIS A 142 12.50 -11.67 -9.88
N THR A 143 12.93 -11.74 -11.14
CA THR A 143 12.11 -12.21 -12.27
C THR A 143 11.58 -13.62 -12.08
N SER A 144 12.31 -14.50 -11.39
CA SER A 144 11.86 -15.89 -11.19
C SER A 144 10.57 -16.04 -10.38
N TRP A 145 10.08 -14.98 -9.72
CA TRP A 145 8.75 -14.97 -9.08
C TRP A 145 7.62 -14.60 -10.05
N LEU A 146 7.94 -14.09 -11.24
CA LEU A 146 6.98 -13.55 -12.20
C LEU A 146 6.59 -14.63 -13.21
N GLU A 147 6.00 -15.70 -12.69
CA GLU A 147 5.62 -16.88 -13.46
C GLU A 147 4.23 -17.36 -13.04
N ASP A 148 3.51 -17.97 -13.99
CA ASP A 148 2.14 -18.46 -13.82
C ASP A 148 1.88 -19.29 -12.54
N PRO A 149 2.76 -20.21 -12.11
CA PRO A 149 2.56 -20.97 -10.87
C PRO A 149 2.45 -20.07 -9.63
N VAL A 150 3.26 -19.01 -9.57
CA VAL A 150 3.22 -18.03 -8.47
C VAL A 150 1.92 -17.24 -8.51
N TYR A 151 1.46 -16.81 -9.69
CA TYR A 151 0.19 -16.09 -9.82
C TYR A 151 -0.99 -16.92 -9.35
N ARG A 152 -1.06 -18.19 -9.79
CA ARG A 152 -2.09 -19.13 -9.31
C ARG A 152 -2.01 -19.36 -7.81
N LEU A 153 -0.81 -19.39 -7.23
CA LEU A 153 -0.64 -19.51 -5.78
C LEU A 153 -1.19 -18.27 -5.06
N LEU A 154 -0.87 -17.06 -5.54
CA LEU A 154 -1.43 -15.83 -4.99
C LEU A 154 -2.96 -15.79 -5.09
N GLU A 155 -3.52 -16.16 -6.25
CA GLU A 155 -4.97 -16.25 -6.49
C GLU A 155 -5.69 -17.18 -5.51
N ARG A 156 -5.15 -18.38 -5.28
CA ARG A 156 -5.71 -19.35 -4.33
C ARG A 156 -5.80 -18.81 -2.91
N HIS A 157 -4.91 -17.87 -2.54
CA HIS A 157 -4.88 -17.25 -1.22
C HIS A 157 -5.53 -15.85 -1.19
N GLY A 158 -6.07 -15.34 -2.31
CA GLY A 158 -6.63 -13.99 -2.40
C GLY A 158 -5.60 -12.89 -2.15
N VAL A 159 -4.35 -13.12 -2.55
CA VAL A 159 -3.22 -12.19 -2.33
C VAL A 159 -2.92 -11.44 -3.61
N ALA A 160 -2.78 -10.13 -3.53
CA ALA A 160 -2.46 -9.31 -4.70
C ALA A 160 -0.97 -9.41 -5.07
N LEU A 161 -0.68 -9.63 -6.35
CA LEU A 161 0.59 -9.24 -6.94
C LEU A 161 0.67 -7.71 -6.88
N CYS A 162 1.71 -7.19 -6.23
CA CYS A 162 1.94 -5.75 -6.20
C CYS A 162 2.47 -5.28 -7.56
N LEU A 163 1.70 -4.44 -8.24
CA LEU A 163 2.08 -3.81 -9.49
C LEU A 163 2.98 -2.62 -9.20
N ALA A 164 4.27 -2.89 -9.00
CA ALA A 164 5.26 -1.87 -8.68
C ALA A 164 6.07 -1.47 -9.90
N GLU A 165 6.11 -0.18 -10.19
CA GLU A 165 7.02 0.35 -11.21
C GLU A 165 8.47 0.25 -10.74
N SER A 166 9.36 -0.13 -11.66
CA SER A 166 10.79 -0.20 -11.43
C SER A 166 11.56 -0.02 -12.73
N GLU A 167 12.67 0.71 -12.68
CA GLU A 167 13.62 0.83 -13.79
C GLU A 167 14.29 -0.51 -14.17
N LYS A 168 14.34 -1.46 -13.22
CA LYS A 168 15.11 -2.70 -13.36
C LYS A 168 14.27 -3.92 -13.70
N LEU A 169 12.95 -3.82 -13.50
CA LEU A 169 12.05 -4.96 -13.55
C LEU A 169 10.67 -4.52 -14.03
N VAL A 170 10.21 -5.12 -15.12
CA VAL A 170 8.84 -4.96 -15.58
C VAL A 170 7.96 -5.97 -14.86
N ILE A 171 6.97 -5.48 -14.11
CA ILE A 171 5.98 -6.32 -13.45
C ILE A 171 4.81 -6.51 -14.42
N PRO A 172 4.42 -7.75 -14.75
CA PRO A 172 3.28 -7.98 -15.62
C PRO A 172 1.98 -7.60 -14.91
N GLU A 173 1.02 -7.15 -15.71
CA GLU A 173 -0.26 -6.62 -15.24
C GLU A 173 -1.27 -7.72 -14.88
N VAL A 174 -0.85 -8.66 -14.04
CA VAL A 174 -1.68 -9.80 -13.61
C VAL A 174 -2.42 -9.44 -12.32
N VAL A 175 -3.74 -9.64 -12.32
CA VAL A 175 -4.59 -9.40 -11.15
C VAL A 175 -4.89 -10.71 -10.44
N THR A 176 -4.32 -10.90 -9.25
CA THR A 176 -4.39 -12.16 -8.51
C THR A 176 -5.30 -12.12 -7.28
N ALA A 177 -6.11 -11.07 -7.11
CA ALA A 177 -7.04 -10.92 -6.00
C ALA A 177 -8.31 -10.16 -6.40
N ASP A 178 -9.27 -10.06 -5.47
CA ASP A 178 -10.45 -9.20 -5.57
C ASP A 178 -10.11 -7.70 -5.47
N PHE A 179 -8.83 -7.36 -5.28
CA PHE A 179 -8.30 -6.01 -5.26
C PHE A 179 -6.97 -5.92 -6.02
N VAL A 180 -6.57 -4.69 -6.35
CA VAL A 180 -5.28 -4.37 -6.99
C VAL A 180 -4.47 -3.46 -6.08
N TYR A 181 -3.16 -3.72 -5.99
CA TYR A 181 -2.22 -2.90 -5.24
C TYR A 181 -1.12 -2.38 -6.16
N SER A 182 -1.14 -1.09 -6.45
CA SER A 182 -0.22 -0.43 -7.37
C SER A 182 0.70 0.53 -6.66
N ARG A 183 1.99 0.43 -6.99
CA ARG A 183 3.06 1.26 -6.47
C ARG A 183 3.67 2.03 -7.64
N LEU A 184 3.28 3.29 -7.75
CA LEU A 184 3.75 4.23 -8.77
C LEU A 184 5.07 4.87 -8.29
N ARG A 185 6.15 4.70 -9.05
CA ARG A 185 7.54 4.99 -8.63
C ARG A 185 8.32 5.92 -9.55
N MET A 186 7.74 6.39 -10.64
CA MET A 186 8.36 7.41 -11.47
C MET A 186 8.46 8.74 -10.69
N PRO A 187 9.53 9.53 -10.90
CA PRO A 187 9.67 10.84 -10.25
C PRO A 187 8.56 11.81 -10.62
N GLU A 188 8.09 11.73 -11.87
CA GLU A 188 7.05 12.58 -12.44
C GLU A 188 6.13 11.76 -13.35
N TYR A 189 4.89 12.22 -13.50
CA TYR A 189 3.91 11.68 -14.42
C TYR A 189 3.37 12.82 -15.28
N SER A 190 3.45 12.69 -16.60
CA SER A 190 2.85 13.63 -17.54
C SER A 190 1.32 13.63 -17.45
N ALA A 191 0.67 14.58 -18.11
CA ALA A 191 -0.79 14.62 -18.13
C ALA A 191 -1.41 13.36 -18.79
N GLU A 192 -0.73 12.79 -19.80
CA GLU A 192 -1.21 11.56 -20.43
C GLU A 192 -1.00 10.36 -19.51
N ASP A 193 0.17 10.24 -18.85
CA ASP A 193 0.41 9.16 -17.88
C ASP A 193 -0.67 9.16 -16.78
N ARG A 194 -1.02 10.34 -16.24
CA ARG A 194 -2.06 10.47 -15.21
C ARG A 194 -3.45 10.10 -15.73
N LYS A 195 -3.74 10.36 -17.00
CA LYS A 195 -4.99 9.97 -17.64
C LYS A 195 -5.06 8.46 -17.87
N GLU A 196 -3.95 7.83 -18.27
CA GLU A 196 -3.85 6.37 -18.40
C GLU A 196 -4.03 5.68 -17.05
N ILE A 197 -3.36 6.18 -15.99
CA ILE A 197 -3.55 5.72 -14.61
C ILE A 197 -5.02 5.80 -14.21
N ALA A 198 -5.67 6.95 -14.44
CA ALA A 198 -7.09 7.13 -14.12
C ALA A 198 -8.00 6.17 -14.89
N GLY A 199 -7.77 5.98 -16.19
CA GLY A 199 -8.55 5.06 -17.02
C GLY A 199 -8.41 3.61 -16.55
N ARG A 200 -7.21 3.19 -16.14
CA ARG A 200 -6.99 1.87 -15.55
C ARG A 200 -7.74 1.71 -14.22
N VAL A 201 -7.70 2.72 -13.35
CA VAL A 201 -8.44 2.70 -12.08
C VAL A 201 -9.93 2.56 -12.34
N GLU A 202 -10.48 3.32 -13.29
CA GLU A 202 -11.89 3.24 -13.68
C GLU A 202 -12.29 1.83 -14.17
N GLN A 203 -11.47 1.22 -15.03
CA GLN A 203 -11.70 -0.15 -15.51
C GLN A 203 -11.71 -1.17 -14.36
N LEU A 204 -10.76 -1.06 -13.41
CA LEU A 204 -10.67 -1.97 -12.28
C LEU A 204 -11.84 -1.81 -11.31
N LEU A 205 -12.25 -0.58 -11.02
CA LEU A 205 -13.44 -0.29 -10.21
C LEU A 205 -14.71 -0.81 -10.88
N GLY A 206 -14.85 -0.60 -12.20
CA GLY A 206 -15.96 -1.10 -13.01
C GLY A 206 -16.03 -2.64 -13.04
N ALA A 207 -14.89 -3.31 -12.92
CA ALA A 207 -14.80 -4.76 -12.75
C ALA A 207 -15.06 -5.23 -11.31
N GLY A 208 -15.47 -4.35 -10.40
CA GLY A 208 -15.81 -4.68 -9.02
C GLY A 208 -14.62 -4.92 -8.09
N ARG A 209 -13.42 -4.46 -8.46
CA ARG A 209 -12.20 -4.65 -7.67
C ARG A 209 -11.82 -3.40 -6.90
N ASP A 210 -11.48 -3.56 -5.61
CA ASP A 210 -10.90 -2.46 -4.85
C ASP A 210 -9.51 -2.12 -5.43
N VAL A 211 -9.15 -0.83 -5.43
CA VAL A 211 -7.92 -0.35 -6.05
C VAL A 211 -7.13 0.47 -5.05
N TYR A 212 -5.90 0.04 -4.76
CA TYR A 212 -4.96 0.74 -3.90
C TYR A 212 -3.84 1.33 -4.77
N VAL A 213 -3.67 2.65 -4.77
CA VAL A 213 -2.65 3.34 -5.59
C VAL A 213 -1.79 4.23 -4.72
N PHE A 214 -0.48 3.95 -4.69
CA PHE A 214 0.48 4.74 -3.93
C PHE A 214 1.60 5.29 -4.79
N PHE A 215 1.61 6.61 -4.92
CA PHE A 215 2.72 7.35 -5.49
C PHE A 215 3.91 7.33 -4.52
N LYS A 216 5.13 7.28 -5.06
CA LYS A 216 6.36 7.45 -4.28
C LYS A 216 6.33 8.84 -3.63
N HIS A 217 6.86 8.92 -2.41
CA HIS A 217 7.18 10.23 -1.86
C HIS A 217 8.42 10.75 -2.57
N GLU A 218 8.37 11.98 -3.02
CA GLU A 218 9.53 12.72 -3.51
C GLU A 218 9.76 13.93 -2.59
N GLU A 219 10.87 14.64 -2.81
CA GLU A 219 11.15 15.90 -2.12
C GLU A 219 10.05 16.94 -2.40
N THR A 220 9.48 16.90 -3.60
CA THR A 220 8.35 17.71 -4.03
C THR A 220 7.01 17.02 -3.69
N PRO A 221 5.91 17.80 -3.57
CA PRO A 221 4.59 17.26 -3.30
C PRO A 221 3.89 16.62 -4.51
N ALA A 222 4.57 16.48 -5.65
CA ALA A 222 3.96 16.07 -6.92
C ALA A 222 3.11 14.79 -6.78
N GLY A 223 3.66 13.73 -6.17
CA GLY A 223 2.92 12.48 -5.96
C GLY A 223 1.66 12.64 -5.08
N ALA A 224 1.68 13.53 -4.10
CA ALA A 224 0.51 13.81 -3.25
C ALA A 224 -0.58 14.58 -4.01
N LEU A 225 -0.16 15.52 -4.88
CA LEU A 225 -1.06 16.26 -5.75
C LEU A 225 -1.66 15.37 -6.84
N TYR A 226 -0.89 14.44 -7.41
CA TYR A 226 -1.41 13.46 -8.37
C TYR A 226 -2.42 12.51 -7.74
N ALA A 227 -2.17 12.08 -6.49
CA ALA A 227 -3.14 11.27 -5.74
C ALA A 227 -4.46 12.01 -5.50
N GLU A 228 -4.39 13.31 -5.19
CA GLU A 228 -5.58 14.15 -4.98
C GLU A 228 -6.35 14.39 -6.29
N GLU A 229 -5.63 14.67 -7.38
CA GLU A 229 -6.21 14.76 -8.73
C GLU A 229 -6.96 13.48 -9.07
N LEU A 230 -6.34 12.31 -8.84
CA LEU A 230 -6.93 11.01 -9.12
C LEU A 230 -8.19 10.77 -8.28
N LEU A 231 -8.18 11.03 -6.97
CA LEU A 231 -9.36 10.87 -6.12
C LEU A 231 -10.51 11.79 -6.53
N THR A 232 -10.21 13.01 -6.96
CA THR A 232 -11.24 14.00 -7.35
C THR A 232 -12.02 13.54 -8.59
N ARG A 233 -11.43 12.70 -9.45
CA ARG A 233 -12.12 12.08 -10.60
C ARG A 233 -13.18 11.05 -10.18
N PHE A 234 -13.13 10.56 -8.93
CA PHE A 234 -14.06 9.57 -8.38
C PHE A 234 -14.75 10.11 -7.12
N PRO A 235 -15.64 11.12 -7.23
CA PRO A 235 -16.19 11.84 -6.07
C PRO A 235 -16.99 10.96 -5.10
N GLU A 236 -17.60 9.88 -5.59
CA GLU A 236 -18.28 8.88 -4.75
C GLU A 236 -17.29 8.15 -3.81
N GLN A 237 -16.04 7.96 -4.26
CA GLN A 237 -14.96 7.32 -3.49
C GLN A 237 -14.33 8.27 -2.46
N ALA A 238 -14.36 9.57 -2.74
CA ALA A 238 -13.91 10.59 -1.80
C ALA A 238 -14.84 10.74 -0.58
N LYS A 239 -16.12 10.36 -0.72
CA LYS A 239 -17.17 10.40 0.32
C LYS A 239 -17.44 9.05 1.00
N ALA A 240 -17.11 7.92 0.39
CA ALA A 240 -17.38 6.58 0.92
C ALA A 240 -16.62 6.22 2.23
N GLY A 241 -15.86 7.15 2.80
CA GLY A 241 -15.34 7.07 4.16
C GLY A 241 -16.15 7.85 5.21
N ALA A 242 -17.28 8.45 4.87
CA ALA A 242 -18.14 9.17 5.82
C ALA A 242 -19.11 8.23 6.56
#